data_AF-A0A947P7I0-F1
#
_entry.id   AF-A0A947P7I0-F1
#
_cell.length_a   1.000
_cell.length_b   1.000
_cell.length_c   1.000
_cell.angle_alpha   90.00
_cell.angle_beta   90.00
_cell.angle_gamma   90.00
#
_symmetry.space_group_name_H-M   'P 1'
#
loop_
_entity.id
_entity.type
_entity.pdbx_description
1 polymer ?
#
loop_
_entity_poly.entity_id
_entity_poly.type
_entity_poly.pdbx_seq_one_letter_code
_entity_poly.pdbx_strand_id
1 'polypeptide(L)'
;MKLTLDQIKASMSGCWNAEEENGAIRFHRMPPPLSSFYRQQPASRVRLECTTCVRLRFISNTATLRLGLQFGQAARPFYQGGLLIDGREHAIFGPGRAAPAWEGRILDRQDCKESQFDLWMPHLVRTDLVVLEIDDQATFQPAPPLRRRWLACGDSITQGMTVPLPTQAVAARCALNLNLDVLNYGIGGAIMSKALSEAEINYPYDVLTVAYGANDLARNPLDQYAANLLGFLTRQVAAHPKAAFILITPIPLVGNEGPNDKGISLGDYRRAVQAVSQELGFCRVVEGPVLVPNDARFFVDNVHPNIAGMATYADHLAAYLEPEKKC
;
A
#
# COMPACT_ATOMS: atom_id res chain seq x y z
N MET A 1 14.00 25.63 -9.25
CA MET A 1 13.98 24.79 -10.46
C MET A 1 12.89 23.74 -10.36
N LYS A 2 12.16 23.48 -11.46
CA LYS A 2 11.20 22.36 -11.56
C LYS A 2 11.95 21.05 -11.85
N LEU A 3 11.62 19.98 -11.13
CA LEU A 3 12.22 18.67 -11.38
C LEU A 3 11.71 18.05 -12.67
N THR A 4 12.60 17.39 -13.41
CA THR A 4 12.26 16.71 -14.67
C THR A 4 11.60 15.36 -14.43
N LEU A 5 10.91 14.81 -15.44
CA LEU A 5 10.34 13.46 -15.36
C LEU A 5 11.38 12.40 -14.97
N ASP A 6 12.61 12.50 -15.48
CA ASP A 6 13.68 11.54 -15.15
C ASP A 6 14.10 11.64 -13.69
N GLN A 7 14.18 12.85 -13.13
CA GLN A 7 14.43 13.07 -11.70
C GLN A 7 13.27 12.51 -10.84
N ILE A 8 12.03 12.69 -11.28
CA ILE A 8 10.85 12.12 -10.60
C ILE A 8 10.88 10.60 -10.63
N LYS A 9 11.12 10.00 -11.81
CA LYS A 9 11.23 8.53 -11.95
C LYS A 9 12.37 7.94 -11.14
N ALA A 10 13.49 8.64 -11.04
CA ALA A 10 14.63 8.17 -10.25
C ALA A 10 14.36 8.24 -8.74
N SER A 11 13.45 9.11 -8.28
CA SER A 11 13.11 9.29 -6.86
C SER A 11 11.85 8.57 -6.41
N MET A 12 11.07 7.97 -7.32
CA MET A 12 9.80 7.33 -6.97
C MET A 12 9.98 5.98 -6.26
N SER A 13 9.08 5.70 -5.34
CA SER A 13 8.94 4.42 -4.61
C SER A 13 7.46 4.14 -4.39
N GLY A 14 7.10 2.86 -4.19
CA GLY A 14 5.71 2.43 -4.01
C GLY A 14 4.83 2.53 -5.26
N CYS A 15 5.41 2.66 -6.45
CA CYS A 15 4.73 2.52 -7.73
C CYS A 15 5.57 1.68 -8.71
N TRP A 16 4.90 1.05 -9.67
CA TRP A 16 5.52 0.29 -10.74
C TRP A 16 6.10 1.21 -11.83
N ASN A 17 5.38 2.27 -12.20
CA ASN A 17 5.80 3.20 -13.25
C ASN A 17 5.22 4.60 -13.03
N ALA A 18 5.78 5.58 -13.71
CA ALA A 18 5.21 6.91 -13.86
C ALA A 18 5.26 7.35 -15.34
N GLU A 19 4.25 8.07 -15.80
CA GLU A 19 4.19 8.62 -17.16
C GLU A 19 3.73 10.07 -17.13
N GLU A 20 4.24 10.90 -18.03
CA GLU A 20 3.80 12.28 -18.18
C GLU A 20 2.79 12.36 -19.33
N GLU A 21 1.63 12.93 -19.04
CA GLU A 21 0.57 13.18 -20.01
C GLU A 21 0.00 14.59 -19.75
N ASN A 22 -0.04 15.44 -20.78
CA ASN A 22 -0.57 16.80 -20.70
C ASN A 22 0.03 17.65 -19.55
N GLY A 23 1.33 17.47 -19.26
CA GLY A 23 2.06 18.21 -18.21
C GLY A 23 1.78 17.74 -16.78
N ALA A 24 1.11 16.59 -16.61
CA ALA A 24 0.89 15.93 -15.34
C ALA A 24 1.54 14.54 -15.34
N ILE A 25 2.25 14.21 -14.27
CA ILE A 25 2.89 12.92 -14.07
C ILE A 25 1.93 12.01 -13.29
N ARG A 26 1.50 10.93 -13.92
CA ARG A 26 0.66 9.90 -13.35
C ARG A 26 1.50 8.74 -12.84
N PHE A 27 1.24 8.32 -11.61
CA PHE A 27 1.86 7.13 -11.01
C PHE A 27 0.96 5.90 -11.15
N HIS A 28 1.55 4.77 -11.52
CA HIS A 28 0.87 3.50 -11.69
C HIS A 28 1.37 2.51 -10.64
N ARG A 29 0.49 2.06 -9.74
CA ARG A 29 0.87 1.09 -8.71
C ARG A 29 1.14 -0.31 -9.25
N MET A 30 0.45 -0.73 -10.30
CA MET A 30 0.46 -2.12 -10.79
C MET A 30 0.83 -2.21 -12.27
N PRO A 31 1.62 -3.22 -12.68
CA PRO A 31 1.84 -3.54 -14.09
C PRO A 31 0.59 -4.15 -14.73
N PRO A 32 0.44 -4.06 -16.07
CA PRO A 32 -0.37 -5.02 -16.83
C PRO A 32 0.19 -6.44 -16.63
N PRO A 33 -0.64 -7.51 -16.55
CA PRO A 33 -2.07 -7.59 -16.83
C PRO A 33 -3.00 -7.28 -15.63
N LEU A 34 -2.48 -7.22 -14.40
CA LEU A 34 -3.32 -7.08 -13.20
C LEU A 34 -4.06 -5.73 -13.17
N SER A 35 -3.39 -4.65 -13.58
CA SER A 35 -4.03 -3.34 -13.72
C SER A 35 -5.17 -3.35 -14.76
N SER A 36 -5.02 -4.11 -15.85
CA SER A 36 -6.06 -4.26 -16.87
C SER A 36 -7.30 -4.97 -16.33
N PHE A 37 -7.14 -6.01 -15.51
CA PHE A 37 -8.26 -6.68 -14.84
C PHE A 37 -9.05 -5.73 -13.95
N TYR A 38 -8.38 -5.01 -13.04
CA TYR A 38 -9.07 -4.10 -12.13
C TYR A 38 -9.68 -2.88 -12.83
N ARG A 39 -9.16 -2.47 -13.98
CA ARG A 39 -9.69 -1.34 -14.75
C ARG A 39 -11.07 -1.61 -15.35
N GLN A 40 -11.44 -2.88 -15.54
CA GLN A 40 -12.71 -3.28 -16.16
C GLN A 40 -13.94 -2.92 -15.31
N GLN A 41 -13.80 -2.86 -13.98
CA GLN A 41 -14.90 -2.54 -13.08
C GLN A 41 -14.73 -1.13 -12.50
N PRO A 42 -15.73 -0.23 -12.60
CA PRO A 42 -15.63 1.13 -12.10
C PRO A 42 -15.20 1.21 -10.62
N ALA A 43 -15.73 0.33 -9.78
CA ALA A 43 -15.39 0.27 -8.36
C ALA A 43 -13.91 -0.08 -8.12
N SER A 44 -13.35 -1.02 -8.88
CA SER A 44 -11.93 -1.39 -8.77
C SER A 44 -11.03 -0.36 -9.44
N ARG A 45 -11.46 0.25 -10.55
CA ARG A 45 -10.71 1.28 -11.29
C ARG A 45 -10.40 2.50 -10.42
N VAL A 46 -11.39 3.04 -9.72
CA VAL A 46 -11.16 4.21 -8.84
C VAL A 46 -10.11 3.92 -7.76
N ARG A 47 -10.06 2.68 -7.27
CA ARG A 47 -9.06 2.25 -6.27
C ARG A 47 -7.70 2.01 -6.89
N LEU A 48 -7.65 1.38 -8.07
CA LEU A 48 -6.42 1.15 -8.83
C LEU A 48 -5.68 2.47 -9.10
N GLU A 49 -6.41 3.50 -9.51
CA GLU A 49 -5.86 4.82 -9.86
C GLU A 49 -5.40 5.64 -8.64
N CYS A 50 -5.71 5.21 -7.41
CA CYS A 50 -5.22 5.89 -6.22
C CYS A 50 -3.71 5.67 -6.02
N THR A 51 -3.03 6.68 -5.48
CA THR A 51 -1.58 6.69 -5.23
C THR A 51 -1.20 6.09 -3.87
N THR A 52 -1.84 4.98 -3.49
CA THR A 52 -1.58 4.28 -2.23
C THR A 52 -0.11 3.87 -2.08
N CYS A 53 0.54 4.34 -1.01
CA CYS A 53 1.97 4.14 -0.71
C CYS A 53 2.96 4.72 -1.75
N VAL A 54 2.49 5.47 -2.74
CA VAL A 54 3.38 6.15 -3.69
C VAL A 54 4.09 7.29 -2.98
N ARG A 55 5.41 7.36 -3.14
CA ARG A 55 6.26 8.38 -2.53
C ARG A 55 7.39 8.84 -3.44
N LEU A 56 7.89 10.04 -3.20
CA LEU A 56 9.09 10.59 -3.84
C LEU A 56 10.17 10.82 -2.79
N ARG A 57 11.34 10.23 -3.00
CA ARG A 57 12.46 10.26 -2.06
C ARG A 57 13.72 10.82 -2.71
N PHE A 58 14.23 11.91 -2.16
CA PHE A 58 15.45 12.54 -2.67
C PHE A 58 16.23 13.23 -1.55
N ILE A 59 17.51 13.42 -1.78
CA ILE A 59 18.41 14.22 -0.95
C ILE A 59 18.60 15.56 -1.65
N SER A 60 18.48 16.64 -0.89
CA SER A 60 18.67 18.00 -1.37
C SER A 60 19.05 18.93 -0.22
N ASN A 61 19.75 20.01 -0.53
CA ASN A 61 19.97 21.13 0.38
C ASN A 61 18.93 22.26 0.22
N THR A 62 17.82 22.02 -0.50
CA THR A 62 16.77 23.01 -0.74
C THR A 62 16.19 23.57 0.56
N ALA A 63 15.95 24.87 0.60
CA ALA A 63 15.30 25.60 1.68
C ALA A 63 13.80 25.78 1.41
N THR A 64 13.40 25.79 0.13
CA THR A 64 12.00 25.80 -0.28
C THR A 64 11.61 24.56 -1.07
N LEU A 65 10.34 24.13 -0.95
CA LEU A 65 9.77 23.05 -1.74
C LEU A 65 8.34 23.40 -2.10
N ARG A 66 8.04 23.45 -3.40
CA ARG A 66 6.68 23.71 -3.91
C ARG A 66 6.15 22.47 -4.62
N LEU A 67 4.88 22.19 -4.38
CA LEU A 67 4.19 21.00 -4.87
C LEU A 67 2.85 21.42 -5.50
N GLY A 68 2.56 20.89 -6.68
CA GLY A 68 1.30 21.05 -7.39
C GLY A 68 0.73 19.69 -7.78
N LEU A 69 -0.54 19.47 -7.45
CA LEU A 69 -1.26 18.21 -7.59
C LEU A 69 -2.56 18.43 -8.36
N GLN A 70 -2.88 17.48 -9.22
CA GLN A 70 -4.19 17.36 -9.85
C GLN A 70 -4.89 16.10 -9.35
N PHE A 71 -6.17 16.22 -9.03
CA PHE A 71 -6.96 15.12 -8.48
C PHE A 71 -7.94 14.56 -9.49
N GLY A 72 -8.10 13.24 -9.48
CA GLY A 72 -9.11 12.52 -10.24
C GLY A 72 -10.24 11.97 -9.38
N GLN A 73 -10.68 10.77 -9.71
CA GLN A 73 -11.70 10.08 -8.91
C GLN A 73 -11.14 9.71 -7.53
N ALA A 74 -11.99 9.85 -6.51
CA ALA A 74 -11.66 9.56 -5.13
C ALA A 74 -12.33 8.26 -4.68
N ALA A 75 -11.54 7.30 -4.19
CA ALA A 75 -12.10 6.14 -3.48
C ALA A 75 -12.58 6.54 -2.07
N ARG A 76 -11.89 7.53 -1.48
CA ARG A 76 -12.28 8.27 -0.28
C ARG A 76 -11.88 9.74 -0.43
N PRO A 77 -12.61 10.69 0.16
CA PRO A 77 -12.33 12.11 0.01
C PRO A 77 -11.18 12.59 0.91
N PHE A 78 -10.04 11.87 0.92
CA PHE A 78 -8.82 12.24 1.63
C PHE A 78 -7.78 12.70 0.62
N TYR A 79 -7.53 14.01 0.60
CA TYR A 79 -6.71 14.70 -0.40
C TYR A 79 -5.36 15.16 0.16
N GLN A 80 -5.05 14.78 1.40
CA GLN A 80 -3.84 15.21 2.08
C GLN A 80 -2.73 14.16 1.95
N GLY A 81 -1.52 14.63 1.71
CA GLY A 81 -0.29 13.86 1.74
C GLY A 81 0.59 14.25 2.93
N GLY A 82 1.73 13.59 3.08
CA GLY A 82 2.67 13.85 4.16
C GLY A 82 4.08 14.11 3.64
N LEU A 83 4.77 15.09 4.20
CA LEU A 83 6.19 15.35 3.98
C LEU A 83 6.97 14.91 5.22
N LEU A 84 7.93 14.01 5.02
CA LEU A 84 8.93 13.65 6.01
C LEU A 84 10.30 14.22 5.60
N ILE A 85 11.07 14.65 6.60
CA ILE A 85 12.46 15.10 6.45
C ILE A 85 13.32 14.32 7.45
N ASP A 86 14.36 13.66 6.96
CA ASP A 86 15.25 12.82 7.76
C ASP A 86 14.47 11.78 8.61
N GLY A 87 13.41 11.22 8.02
CA GLY A 87 12.54 10.21 8.65
C GLY A 87 11.54 10.73 9.67
N ARG A 88 11.44 12.05 9.86
CA ARG A 88 10.49 12.68 10.80
C ARG A 88 9.41 13.44 10.05
N GLU A 89 8.18 13.36 10.55
CA GLU A 89 7.06 14.13 10.00
C GLU A 89 7.35 15.63 10.10
N HIS A 90 7.23 16.33 8.97
CA HIS A 90 7.47 17.76 8.87
C HIS A 90 6.19 18.53 8.58
N ALA A 91 5.40 18.08 7.60
CA ALA A 91 4.18 18.77 7.20
C ALA A 91 3.14 17.82 6.60
N ILE A 92 1.88 18.21 6.72
CA ILE A 92 0.77 17.66 5.95
C ILE A 92 0.45 18.66 4.85
N PHE A 93 0.34 18.21 3.61
CA PHE A 93 0.03 19.06 2.45
C PHE A 93 -1.25 18.60 1.75
N GLY A 94 -1.76 19.42 0.83
CA GLY A 94 -3.01 19.15 0.14
C GLY A 94 -4.23 19.79 0.81
N PRO A 95 -5.39 19.80 0.12
CA PRO A 95 -6.59 20.46 0.61
C PRO A 95 -7.29 19.59 1.66
N GLY A 96 -7.84 20.22 2.70
CA GLY A 96 -8.64 19.53 3.73
C GLY A 96 -10.04 19.09 3.27
N ARG A 97 -10.39 19.34 2.00
CA ARG A 97 -11.67 19.00 1.37
C ARG A 97 -11.46 18.70 -0.11
N ALA A 98 -12.49 18.14 -0.75
CA ALA A 98 -12.44 17.86 -2.17
C ALA A 98 -12.11 19.11 -3.00
N ALA A 99 -11.13 18.95 -3.90
CA ALA A 99 -10.72 19.96 -4.86
C ALA A 99 -10.25 19.25 -6.14
N PRO A 100 -10.36 19.89 -7.31
CA PRO A 100 -9.86 19.32 -8.57
C PRO A 100 -8.32 19.40 -8.68
N ALA A 101 -7.70 20.34 -7.98
CA ALA A 101 -6.25 20.54 -7.93
C ALA A 101 -5.87 21.27 -6.64
N TRP A 102 -4.58 21.23 -6.30
CA TRP A 102 -4.00 21.96 -5.19
C TRP A 102 -2.54 22.29 -5.49
N GLU A 103 -2.10 23.46 -5.09
CA GLU A 103 -0.70 23.84 -5.21
C GLU A 103 -0.29 24.66 -3.98
N GLY A 104 0.92 24.43 -3.48
CA GLY A 104 1.41 25.10 -2.30
C GLY A 104 2.89 24.90 -2.04
N ARG A 105 3.45 25.80 -1.24
CA ARG A 105 4.79 25.65 -0.65
C ARG A 105 4.66 24.75 0.59
N ILE A 106 5.36 23.63 0.60
CA ILE A 106 5.32 22.60 1.66
C ILE A 106 6.57 22.58 2.54
N LEU A 107 7.60 23.34 2.16
CA LEU A 107 8.78 23.64 2.96
C LEU A 107 9.14 25.12 2.79
N ASP A 108 9.41 25.78 3.90
CA ASP A 108 10.00 27.11 3.96
C ASP A 108 10.89 27.19 5.22
N ARG A 109 12.19 26.96 5.06
CA ARG A 109 13.17 27.00 6.16
C ARG A 109 14.30 27.98 5.85
N GLN A 110 15.00 28.42 6.89
CA GLN A 110 16.09 29.40 6.75
C GLN A 110 17.45 28.76 6.45
N ASP A 111 17.62 27.47 6.75
CA ASP A 111 18.86 26.73 6.47
C ASP A 111 18.81 26.00 5.12
N CYS A 112 19.99 25.76 4.56
CA CYS A 112 20.19 24.92 3.38
C CYS A 112 20.88 23.61 3.77
N LYS A 113 20.47 23.00 4.89
CA LYS A 113 21.07 21.73 5.34
C LYS A 113 20.71 20.63 4.35
N GLU A 114 21.68 19.82 3.91
CA GLU A 114 21.37 18.61 3.16
C GLU A 114 20.49 17.67 3.99
N SER A 115 19.36 17.25 3.42
CA SER A 115 18.35 16.45 4.11
C SER A 115 17.70 15.46 3.15
N GLN A 116 17.24 14.32 3.68
CA GLN A 116 16.46 13.36 2.90
C GLN A 116 14.96 13.72 3.00
N PHE A 117 14.38 14.11 1.87
CA PHE A 117 12.96 14.36 1.71
C PHE A 117 12.23 13.08 1.32
N ASP A 118 11.03 12.90 1.87
CA ASP A 118 10.17 11.76 1.61
C ASP A 118 8.70 12.21 1.56
N LEU A 119 8.19 12.40 0.35
CA LEU A 119 6.85 12.92 0.08
C LEU A 119 5.90 11.75 -0.15
N TRP A 120 4.96 11.52 0.76
CA TRP A 120 3.91 10.53 0.66
C TRP A 120 2.67 11.15 0.00
N MET A 121 2.28 10.61 -1.16
CA MET A 121 1.14 11.13 -1.92
C MET A 121 -0.18 10.84 -1.21
N PRO A 122 -1.23 11.67 -1.40
CA PRO A 122 -2.59 11.35 -0.98
C PRO A 122 -2.99 9.96 -1.48
N HIS A 123 -3.35 9.05 -0.58
CA HIS A 123 -3.35 7.61 -0.91
C HIS A 123 -4.67 7.07 -1.45
N LEU A 124 -5.80 7.78 -1.29
CA LEU A 124 -7.15 7.28 -1.59
C LEU A 124 -7.91 8.11 -2.65
N VAL A 125 -7.18 8.95 -3.37
CA VAL A 125 -7.64 9.67 -4.54
C VAL A 125 -6.59 9.51 -5.64
N ARG A 126 -7.02 9.49 -6.91
CA ARG A 126 -6.07 9.61 -8.02
C ARG A 126 -5.35 10.95 -7.90
N THR A 127 -4.03 10.91 -7.74
CA THR A 127 -3.20 12.11 -7.60
C THR A 127 -2.13 12.11 -8.67
N ASP A 128 -2.20 13.08 -9.57
CA ASP A 128 -1.21 13.31 -10.61
C ASP A 128 -0.33 14.51 -10.19
N LEU A 129 0.99 14.42 -10.35
CA LEU A 129 1.95 15.45 -9.99
C LEU A 129 2.13 16.45 -11.15
N VAL A 130 1.86 17.74 -10.91
CA VAL A 130 1.97 18.79 -11.94
C VAL A 130 3.23 19.64 -11.71
N VAL A 131 3.57 19.90 -10.45
CA VAL A 131 4.71 20.73 -10.05
C VAL A 131 5.45 20.06 -8.89
N LEU A 132 6.77 19.93 -9.03
CA LEU A 132 7.68 19.72 -7.91
C LEU A 132 8.88 20.63 -8.14
N GLU A 133 9.05 21.64 -7.29
CA GLU A 133 10.08 22.65 -7.43
C GLU A 133 10.91 22.78 -6.15
N ILE A 134 12.22 22.80 -6.32
CA ILE A 134 13.23 23.11 -5.30
C ILE A 134 13.92 24.43 -5.64
N ASP A 135 14.78 24.98 -4.79
CA ASP A 135 15.53 26.21 -5.10
C ASP A 135 16.44 26.03 -6.33
N ASP A 136 16.65 27.08 -7.13
CA ASP A 136 17.40 27.00 -8.41
C ASP A 136 18.86 26.52 -8.26
N GLN A 137 19.48 26.78 -7.11
CA GLN A 137 20.86 26.38 -6.83
C GLN A 137 20.93 25.16 -5.89
N ALA A 138 19.79 24.52 -5.60
CA ALA A 138 19.77 23.35 -4.73
C ALA A 138 20.29 22.11 -5.46
N THR A 139 20.92 21.22 -4.71
CA THR A 139 21.32 19.90 -5.20
C THR A 139 20.09 18.99 -5.29
N PHE A 140 20.15 18.01 -6.18
CA PHE A 140 19.16 16.94 -6.26
C PHE A 140 19.86 15.60 -6.47
N GLN A 141 19.59 14.66 -5.58
CA GLN A 141 20.02 13.26 -5.72
C GLN A 141 18.87 12.34 -5.32
N PRO A 142 18.54 11.29 -6.10
CA PRO A 142 17.62 10.26 -5.63
C PRO A 142 18.09 9.66 -4.31
N ALA A 143 17.17 9.42 -3.37
CA ALA A 143 17.56 8.79 -2.11
C ALA A 143 18.06 7.36 -2.35
N PRO A 144 18.99 6.84 -1.51
CA PRO A 144 19.43 5.46 -1.61
C PRO A 144 18.25 4.47 -1.54
N PRO A 145 18.38 3.29 -2.21
CA PRO A 145 17.38 2.23 -2.10
C PRO A 145 17.10 1.86 -0.64
N LEU A 146 15.84 1.51 -0.37
CA LEU A 146 15.42 1.04 0.94
C LEU A 146 15.93 -0.39 1.16
N ARG A 147 15.88 -0.84 2.42
CA ARG A 147 16.54 -2.08 2.85
C ARG A 147 16.02 -3.33 2.13
N ARG A 148 14.69 -3.40 1.92
CA ARG A 148 14.01 -4.53 1.25
C ARG A 148 12.76 -4.03 0.54
N ARG A 149 12.37 -4.74 -0.52
CA ARG A 149 11.15 -4.52 -1.29
C ARG A 149 10.05 -5.44 -0.79
N TRP A 150 8.91 -4.87 -0.49
CA TRP A 150 7.74 -5.56 0.03
C TRP A 150 6.56 -5.38 -0.93
N LEU A 151 6.06 -6.48 -1.46
CA LEU A 151 4.81 -6.51 -2.21
C LEU A 151 3.65 -6.85 -1.26
N ALA A 152 2.74 -5.90 -1.07
CA ALA A 152 1.59 -6.06 -0.17
C ALA A 152 0.30 -6.30 -0.95
N CYS A 153 -0.15 -7.55 -1.03
CA CYS A 153 -1.39 -7.94 -1.69
C CYS A 153 -2.54 -8.06 -0.67
N GLY A 154 -3.70 -7.49 -0.98
CA GLY A 154 -4.90 -7.60 -0.16
C GLY A 154 -6.02 -6.70 -0.63
N ASP A 155 -6.88 -6.29 0.31
CA ASP A 155 -8.12 -5.57 0.00
C ASP A 155 -8.13 -4.12 0.53
N SER A 156 -9.26 -3.65 1.06
CA SER A 156 -9.46 -2.29 1.56
C SER A 156 -8.61 -2.01 2.79
N ILE A 157 -8.31 -3.02 3.61
CA ILE A 157 -7.50 -2.86 4.81
C ILE A 157 -6.04 -2.62 4.40
N THR A 158 -5.51 -3.47 3.51
CA THR A 158 -4.17 -3.29 2.93
C THR A 158 -4.05 -1.95 2.23
N GLN A 159 -5.08 -1.52 1.50
CA GLN A 159 -5.08 -0.22 0.80
C GLN A 159 -5.19 0.99 1.77
N GLY A 160 -5.68 0.81 2.99
CA GLY A 160 -5.78 1.86 4.01
C GLY A 160 -7.06 2.72 3.93
N MET A 161 -8.21 2.14 3.57
CA MET A 161 -9.49 2.85 3.26
C MET A 161 -10.09 3.75 4.35
N THR A 162 -9.58 3.73 5.57
CA THR A 162 -10.21 4.37 6.74
C THR A 162 -9.30 5.35 7.46
N VAL A 163 -8.07 5.54 6.98
CA VAL A 163 -7.16 6.51 7.58
C VAL A 163 -7.01 7.74 6.67
N PRO A 164 -7.06 8.97 7.24
CA PRO A 164 -7.01 10.20 6.46
C PRO A 164 -5.63 10.50 5.87
N LEU A 165 -4.55 10.11 6.55
CA LEU A 165 -3.18 10.36 6.09
C LEU A 165 -2.53 9.09 5.54
N PRO A 166 -1.71 9.20 4.47
CA PRO A 166 -1.07 8.04 3.85
C PRO A 166 -0.14 7.29 4.83
N THR A 167 0.56 8.03 5.69
CA THR A 167 1.52 7.49 6.67
C THR A 167 0.84 6.72 7.83
N GLN A 168 -0.49 6.77 7.92
CA GLN A 168 -1.25 6.07 8.95
C GLN A 168 -1.69 4.66 8.53
N ALA A 169 -1.57 4.31 7.24
CA ALA A 169 -1.94 2.99 6.72
C ALA A 169 -0.94 1.93 7.22
N VAL A 170 -1.39 0.68 7.41
CA VAL A 170 -0.56 -0.43 7.92
C VAL A 170 0.73 -0.57 7.12
N ALA A 171 0.60 -0.60 5.79
CA ALA A 171 1.74 -0.72 4.89
C ALA A 171 2.74 0.43 5.02
N ALA A 172 2.24 1.67 5.13
CA ALA A 172 3.10 2.84 5.27
C ALA A 172 3.83 2.85 6.63
N ARG A 173 3.13 2.52 7.71
CA ARG A 173 3.71 2.42 9.06
C ARG A 173 4.82 1.37 9.13
N CYS A 174 4.56 0.16 8.63
CA CYS A 174 5.57 -0.89 8.55
C CYS A 174 6.77 -0.46 7.69
N ALA A 175 6.53 0.20 6.54
CA ALA A 175 7.57 0.66 5.65
C ALA A 175 8.48 1.74 6.28
N LEU A 176 7.89 2.68 7.02
CA LEU A 176 8.63 3.70 7.77
C LEU A 176 9.44 3.07 8.92
N ASN A 177 8.84 2.16 9.68
CA ASN A 177 9.48 1.55 10.85
C ASN A 177 10.63 0.60 10.46
N LEU A 178 10.51 -0.14 9.35
CA LEU A 178 11.45 -1.20 8.96
C LEU A 178 12.33 -0.83 7.76
N ASN A 179 12.25 0.42 7.31
CA ASN A 179 12.96 0.95 6.14
C ASN A 179 12.70 0.10 4.87
N LEU A 180 11.42 -0.15 4.54
CA LEU A 180 11.00 -0.99 3.41
C LEU A 180 10.46 -0.16 2.24
N ASP A 181 10.74 -0.58 1.02
CA ASP A 181 10.08 -0.11 -0.20
C ASP A 181 8.80 -0.93 -0.41
N VAL A 182 7.64 -0.36 -0.12
CA VAL A 182 6.37 -1.09 -0.19
C VAL A 182 5.61 -0.76 -1.47
N LEU A 183 5.37 -1.78 -2.29
CA LEU A 183 4.44 -1.73 -3.39
C LEU A 183 3.10 -2.28 -2.93
N ASN A 184 2.13 -1.39 -2.72
CA ASN A 184 0.81 -1.76 -2.19
C ASN A 184 -0.13 -2.13 -3.32
N TYR A 185 -0.52 -3.41 -3.40
CA TYR A 185 -1.48 -3.96 -4.35
C TYR A 185 -2.89 -4.10 -3.77
N GLY A 186 -3.17 -3.48 -2.63
CA GLY A 186 -4.49 -3.40 -2.04
C GLY A 186 -5.51 -2.76 -2.98
N ILE A 187 -6.65 -3.44 -3.16
CA ILE A 187 -7.83 -2.93 -3.85
C ILE A 187 -9.05 -3.19 -2.97
N GLY A 188 -9.69 -2.12 -2.47
CA GLY A 188 -10.89 -2.23 -1.66
C GLY A 188 -12.00 -3.08 -2.31
N GLY A 189 -12.48 -4.08 -1.58
CA GLY A 189 -13.48 -5.03 -2.07
C GLY A 189 -12.92 -6.12 -2.98
N ALA A 190 -11.60 -6.26 -3.14
CA ALA A 190 -11.03 -7.39 -3.85
C ALA A 190 -11.20 -8.70 -3.05
N ILE A 191 -11.26 -9.80 -3.79
CA ILE A 191 -11.33 -11.18 -3.30
C ILE A 191 -10.14 -11.96 -3.88
N MET A 192 -9.85 -13.14 -3.35
CA MET A 192 -8.86 -14.06 -3.95
C MET A 192 -9.43 -14.67 -5.25
N SER A 193 -9.29 -13.93 -6.34
CA SER A 193 -9.91 -14.23 -7.63
C SER A 193 -9.03 -15.12 -8.52
N LYS A 194 -9.65 -15.71 -9.56
CA LYS A 194 -8.92 -16.43 -10.61
C LYS A 194 -7.90 -15.54 -11.33
N ALA A 195 -8.26 -14.27 -11.60
CA ALA A 195 -7.35 -13.33 -12.25
C ALA A 195 -6.11 -13.03 -11.40
N LEU A 196 -6.25 -12.98 -10.06
CA LEU A 196 -5.10 -12.91 -9.16
C LEU A 196 -4.29 -14.21 -9.18
N SER A 197 -4.95 -15.37 -9.09
CA SER A 197 -4.32 -16.69 -9.17
C SER A 197 -3.47 -16.89 -10.44
N GLU A 198 -3.87 -16.26 -11.54
CA GLU A 198 -3.19 -16.31 -12.83
C GLU A 198 -2.24 -15.12 -13.07
N ALA A 199 -2.12 -14.19 -12.12
CA ALA A 199 -1.34 -12.97 -12.31
C ALA A 199 0.17 -13.25 -12.31
N GLU A 200 0.83 -12.83 -13.39
CA GLU A 200 2.29 -12.75 -13.46
C GLU A 200 2.75 -11.41 -12.90
N ILE A 201 3.47 -11.45 -11.78
CA ILE A 201 4.01 -10.25 -11.14
C ILE A 201 5.50 -10.19 -11.41
N ASN A 202 5.85 -9.60 -12.55
CA ASN A 202 7.22 -9.38 -12.99
C ASN A 202 7.79 -8.08 -12.38
N TYR A 203 7.75 -8.00 -11.05
CA TYR A 203 8.36 -6.93 -10.27
C TYR A 203 9.20 -7.56 -9.16
N PRO A 204 10.46 -7.16 -8.97
CA PRO A 204 11.32 -7.83 -8.01
C PRO A 204 10.96 -7.41 -6.57
N TYR A 205 10.69 -8.39 -5.71
CA TYR A 205 10.41 -8.17 -4.29
C TYR A 205 11.12 -9.20 -3.41
N ASP A 206 11.35 -8.84 -2.15
CA ASP A 206 12.04 -9.68 -1.17
C ASP A 206 11.06 -10.25 -0.13
N VAL A 207 9.87 -9.68 -0.02
CA VAL A 207 8.73 -10.14 0.80
C VAL A 207 7.44 -9.98 0.02
N LEU A 208 6.59 -11.00 0.05
CA LEU A 208 5.19 -10.93 -0.37
C LEU A 208 4.30 -11.18 0.85
N THR A 209 3.37 -10.26 1.12
CA THR A 209 2.26 -10.52 2.04
C THR A 209 0.95 -10.70 1.27
N VAL A 210 0.15 -11.68 1.65
CA VAL A 210 -1.18 -11.94 1.07
C VAL A 210 -2.24 -11.89 2.17
N ALA A 211 -3.14 -10.92 2.11
CA ALA A 211 -4.16 -10.64 3.12
C ALA A 211 -5.56 -10.50 2.48
N TYR A 212 -6.20 -11.63 2.17
CA TYR A 212 -7.56 -11.69 1.62
C TYR A 212 -8.43 -12.65 2.44
N GLY A 213 -9.75 -12.54 2.34
CA GLY A 213 -10.70 -13.46 2.95
C GLY A 213 -11.93 -12.79 3.57
N ALA A 214 -11.81 -11.52 4.01
CA ALA A 214 -12.94 -10.79 4.58
C ALA A 214 -14.06 -10.58 3.55
N ASN A 215 -13.72 -10.10 2.36
CA ASN A 215 -14.67 -9.96 1.26
C ASN A 215 -15.11 -11.32 0.68
N ASP A 216 -14.24 -12.32 0.76
CA ASP A 216 -14.48 -13.67 0.26
C ASP A 216 -15.61 -14.38 1.01
N LEU A 217 -15.74 -14.14 2.32
CA LEU A 217 -16.83 -14.69 3.15
C LEU A 217 -18.22 -14.47 2.54
N ALA A 218 -18.44 -13.32 1.91
CA ALA A 218 -19.71 -12.98 1.27
C ALA A 218 -19.78 -13.33 -0.22
N ARG A 219 -18.64 -13.59 -0.89
CA ARG A 219 -18.55 -13.48 -2.36
C ARG A 219 -17.83 -14.62 -3.06
N ASN A 220 -17.01 -15.39 -2.36
CA ASN A 220 -16.12 -16.38 -2.97
C ASN A 220 -16.26 -17.71 -2.23
N PRO A 221 -16.77 -18.77 -2.87
CA PRO A 221 -16.82 -20.10 -2.25
C PRO A 221 -15.47 -20.51 -1.66
N LEU A 222 -15.50 -21.20 -0.51
CA LEU A 222 -14.30 -21.51 0.27
C LEU A 222 -13.29 -22.38 -0.50
N ASP A 223 -13.79 -23.36 -1.26
CA ASP A 223 -13.01 -24.22 -2.14
C ASP A 223 -12.34 -23.42 -3.27
N GLN A 224 -13.08 -22.50 -3.87
CA GLN A 224 -12.57 -21.61 -4.92
C GLN A 224 -11.52 -20.62 -4.38
N TYR A 225 -11.72 -20.10 -3.16
CA TYR A 225 -10.74 -19.28 -2.45
C TYR A 225 -9.42 -20.04 -2.25
N ALA A 226 -9.50 -21.26 -1.71
CA ALA A 226 -8.32 -22.10 -1.45
C ALA A 226 -7.57 -22.43 -2.74
N ALA A 227 -8.29 -22.83 -3.79
CA ALA A 227 -7.71 -23.13 -5.09
C ALA A 227 -7.03 -21.90 -5.73
N ASN A 228 -7.64 -20.72 -5.62
CA ASN A 228 -7.06 -19.48 -6.14
C ASN A 228 -5.81 -19.05 -5.35
N LEU A 229 -5.84 -19.18 -4.02
CA LEU A 229 -4.69 -18.88 -3.17
C LEU A 229 -3.51 -19.81 -3.48
N LEU A 230 -3.77 -21.11 -3.60
CA LEU A 230 -2.77 -22.11 -3.96
C LEU A 230 -2.14 -21.80 -5.32
N GLY A 231 -2.97 -21.52 -6.33
CA GLY A 231 -2.51 -21.17 -7.68
C GLY A 231 -1.68 -19.89 -7.71
N PHE A 232 -2.11 -18.85 -6.97
CA PHE A 232 -1.36 -17.60 -6.83
C PHE A 232 0.03 -17.87 -6.26
N LEU A 233 0.12 -18.55 -5.11
CA LEU A 233 1.37 -18.79 -4.41
C LEU A 233 2.32 -19.69 -5.20
N THR A 234 1.80 -20.72 -5.86
CA THR A 234 2.58 -21.62 -6.73
C THR A 234 3.27 -20.86 -7.85
N ARG A 235 2.58 -19.89 -8.47
CA ARG A 235 3.19 -19.04 -9.50
C ARG A 235 4.21 -18.09 -8.92
N GLN A 236 3.89 -17.44 -7.80
CA GLN A 236 4.76 -16.44 -7.22
C GLN A 236 6.06 -17.05 -6.70
N VAL A 237 6.05 -18.24 -6.08
CA VAL A 237 7.28 -18.91 -5.63
C VAL A 237 8.17 -19.36 -6.79
N ALA A 238 7.57 -19.77 -7.92
CA ALA A 238 8.31 -20.13 -9.11
C ALA A 238 9.04 -18.90 -9.73
N ALA A 239 8.37 -17.74 -9.73
CA ALA A 239 8.95 -16.50 -10.25
C ALA A 239 9.94 -15.84 -9.27
N HIS A 240 9.72 -15.99 -7.96
CA HIS A 240 10.47 -15.30 -6.89
C HIS A 240 10.96 -16.28 -5.81
N PRO A 241 11.81 -17.26 -6.15
CA PRO A 241 12.17 -18.37 -5.24
C PRO A 241 12.96 -17.94 -4.00
N LYS A 242 13.48 -16.71 -3.97
CA LYS A 242 14.23 -16.15 -2.83
C LYS A 242 13.39 -15.22 -1.95
N ALA A 243 12.16 -14.90 -2.35
CA ALA A 243 11.30 -14.02 -1.57
C ALA A 243 10.74 -14.76 -0.34
N ALA A 244 10.47 -14.01 0.73
CA ALA A 244 9.71 -14.52 1.86
C ALA A 244 8.20 -14.42 1.57
N PHE A 245 7.46 -15.49 1.83
CA PHE A 245 6.01 -15.56 1.61
C PHE A 245 5.27 -15.56 2.94
N ILE A 246 4.45 -14.54 3.16
CA ILE A 246 3.71 -14.34 4.41
C ILE A 246 2.22 -14.29 4.11
N LEU A 247 1.47 -15.25 4.63
CA LEU A 247 0.02 -15.27 4.52
C LEU A 247 -0.59 -14.70 5.79
N ILE A 248 -1.43 -13.70 5.64
CA ILE A 248 -2.13 -13.09 6.76
C ILE A 248 -3.57 -13.56 6.72
N THR A 249 -3.98 -14.35 7.71
CA THR A 249 -5.36 -14.82 7.80
C THR A 249 -6.30 -13.63 8.06
N PRO A 250 -7.59 -13.68 7.69
CA PRO A 250 -8.49 -12.56 7.90
C PRO A 250 -8.50 -12.03 9.34
N ILE A 251 -8.32 -10.72 9.51
CA ILE A 251 -8.47 -10.06 10.82
C ILE A 251 -9.92 -10.16 11.32
N PRO A 252 -10.21 -9.87 12.60
CA PRO A 252 -11.57 -9.96 13.11
C PRO A 252 -12.56 -9.05 12.36
N LEU A 253 -13.78 -9.58 12.16
CA LEU A 253 -14.95 -8.81 11.77
C LEU A 253 -15.85 -8.69 12.99
N VAL A 254 -15.85 -7.53 13.64
CA VAL A 254 -16.46 -7.35 14.97
C VAL A 254 -17.95 -7.67 14.92
N GLY A 255 -18.37 -8.69 15.66
CA GLY A 255 -19.76 -9.16 15.68
C GLY A 255 -20.22 -9.91 14.41
N ASN A 256 -19.33 -10.18 13.44
CA ASN A 256 -19.65 -10.82 12.17
C ASN A 256 -18.60 -11.87 11.75
N GLU A 257 -18.13 -12.69 12.71
CA GLU A 257 -17.25 -13.83 12.42
C GLU A 257 -18.00 -15.15 12.25
N GLY A 258 -19.29 -15.16 12.57
CA GLY A 258 -20.16 -16.33 12.54
C GLY A 258 -20.44 -16.87 11.13
N PRO A 259 -21.12 -18.01 11.03
CA PRO A 259 -21.45 -18.60 9.74
C PRO A 259 -22.39 -17.69 8.92
N ASN A 260 -22.13 -17.61 7.61
CA ASN A 260 -23.05 -17.04 6.62
C ASN A 260 -24.23 -18.01 6.34
N ASP A 261 -25.12 -17.64 5.42
CA ASP A 261 -26.30 -18.45 5.03
C ASP A 261 -25.95 -19.85 4.49
N LYS A 262 -24.67 -20.11 4.20
CA LYS A 262 -24.15 -21.41 3.73
C LYS A 262 -23.42 -22.19 4.83
N GLY A 263 -23.45 -21.71 6.08
CA GLY A 263 -22.77 -22.35 7.20
C GLY A 263 -21.26 -22.10 7.26
N ILE A 264 -20.72 -21.21 6.43
CA ILE A 264 -19.28 -20.92 6.35
C ILE A 264 -18.96 -19.67 7.17
N SER A 265 -18.01 -19.79 8.09
CA SER A 265 -17.54 -18.73 8.99
C SER A 265 -16.25 -18.08 8.49
N LEU A 266 -15.88 -16.94 9.09
CA LEU A 266 -14.57 -16.34 8.85
C LEU A 266 -13.42 -17.27 9.28
N GLY A 267 -13.66 -18.09 10.31
CA GLY A 267 -12.73 -19.12 10.79
C GLY A 267 -12.44 -20.21 9.74
N ASP A 268 -13.37 -20.50 8.84
CA ASP A 268 -13.15 -21.44 7.75
C ASP A 268 -12.12 -20.91 6.74
N TYR A 269 -12.18 -19.61 6.40
CA TYR A 269 -11.17 -18.99 5.54
C TYR A 269 -9.80 -18.94 6.22
N ARG A 270 -9.73 -18.69 7.54
CA ARG A 270 -8.47 -18.76 8.30
C ARG A 270 -7.85 -20.17 8.21
N ARG A 271 -8.66 -21.22 8.40
CA ARG A 271 -8.23 -22.62 8.25
C ARG A 271 -7.80 -22.94 6.83
N ALA A 272 -8.47 -22.42 5.81
CA ALA A 272 -8.07 -22.61 4.41
C ALA A 272 -6.69 -22.02 4.12
N VAL A 273 -6.39 -20.82 4.66
CA VAL A 273 -5.03 -20.22 4.54
C VAL A 273 -3.98 -21.12 5.20
N GLN A 274 -4.25 -21.64 6.40
CA GLN A 274 -3.35 -22.56 7.09
C GLN A 274 -3.11 -23.84 6.30
N ALA A 275 -4.18 -24.45 5.76
CA ALA A 275 -4.10 -25.67 4.96
C ALA A 275 -3.25 -25.47 3.68
N VAL A 276 -3.47 -24.38 2.94
CA VAL A 276 -2.66 -24.05 1.75
C VAL A 276 -1.20 -23.81 2.13
N SER A 277 -0.95 -23.12 3.26
CA SER A 277 0.42 -22.92 3.74
C SER A 277 1.13 -24.23 4.09
N GLN A 278 0.41 -25.17 4.71
CA GLN A 278 0.93 -26.50 5.06
C GLN A 278 1.22 -27.34 3.81
N GLU A 279 0.33 -27.32 2.82
CA GLU A 279 0.51 -28.01 1.54
C GLU A 279 1.77 -27.54 0.81
N LEU A 280 2.00 -26.23 0.78
CA LEU A 280 3.13 -25.63 0.07
C LEU A 280 4.45 -25.69 0.84
N GLY A 281 4.43 -25.66 2.18
CA GLY A 281 5.59 -25.83 3.04
C GLY A 281 6.62 -24.69 3.07
N PHE A 282 6.42 -23.60 2.32
CA PHE A 282 7.35 -22.45 2.27
C PHE A 282 6.76 -21.13 2.81
N CYS A 283 5.47 -21.10 3.13
CA CYS A 283 4.78 -19.91 3.60
C CYS A 283 4.82 -19.80 5.13
N ARG A 284 5.01 -18.58 5.64
CA ARG A 284 4.77 -18.23 7.05
C ARG A 284 3.33 -17.73 7.20
N VAL A 285 2.58 -18.25 8.17
CA VAL A 285 1.22 -17.77 8.47
C VAL A 285 1.26 -16.79 9.64
N VAL A 286 0.52 -15.69 9.50
CA VAL A 286 0.25 -14.72 10.56
C VAL A 286 -1.24 -14.72 10.82
N GLU A 287 -1.63 -15.02 12.05
CA GLU A 287 -3.04 -15.05 12.42
C GLU A 287 -3.62 -13.64 12.51
N GLY A 288 -4.61 -13.33 11.69
CA GLY A 288 -5.31 -12.03 11.70
C GLY A 288 -5.75 -11.57 13.10
N PRO A 289 -6.32 -12.45 13.96
CA PRO A 289 -6.70 -12.09 15.32
C PRO A 289 -5.56 -11.62 16.24
N VAL A 290 -4.30 -11.96 15.96
CA VAL A 290 -3.17 -11.46 16.76
C VAL A 290 -2.74 -10.06 16.34
N LEU A 291 -3.15 -9.61 15.15
CA LEU A 291 -2.74 -8.32 14.59
C LEU A 291 -3.59 -7.18 15.12
N VAL A 292 -4.90 -7.38 15.26
CA VAL A 292 -5.83 -6.37 15.79
C VAL A 292 -6.82 -7.05 16.75
N PRO A 293 -7.03 -6.51 17.96
CA PRO A 293 -8.02 -7.05 18.90
C PRO A 293 -9.42 -7.08 18.29
N ASN A 294 -10.20 -8.13 18.57
CA ASN A 294 -11.62 -8.18 18.21
C ASN A 294 -12.46 -7.29 19.13
N ASP A 295 -12.33 -5.97 18.94
CA ASP A 295 -12.95 -4.96 19.78
C ASP A 295 -13.29 -3.74 18.92
N ALA A 296 -14.57 -3.33 18.93
CA ALA A 296 -15.10 -2.23 18.14
C ALA A 296 -14.30 -0.93 18.27
N ARG A 297 -13.60 -0.70 19.40
CA ARG A 297 -12.74 0.47 19.62
C ARG A 297 -11.59 0.60 18.61
N PHE A 298 -11.20 -0.50 17.95
CA PHE A 298 -10.16 -0.51 16.92
C PHE A 298 -10.71 -0.44 15.50
N PHE A 299 -12.03 -0.38 15.30
CA PHE A 299 -12.68 -0.39 13.99
C PHE A 299 -13.54 0.85 13.77
N VAL A 300 -13.78 1.21 12.51
CA VAL A 300 -14.70 2.30 12.14
C VAL A 300 -16.12 1.77 11.92
N ASP A 301 -16.23 0.59 11.31
CA ASP A 301 -17.49 0.01 10.82
C ASP A 301 -17.57 -1.51 11.08
N ASN A 302 -16.89 -1.98 12.14
CA ASN A 302 -16.74 -3.40 12.48
C ASN A 302 -15.97 -4.27 11.46
N VAL A 303 -15.50 -3.68 10.35
CA VAL A 303 -14.72 -4.39 9.31
C VAL A 303 -13.34 -3.75 9.16
N HIS A 304 -13.29 -2.44 9.02
CA HIS A 304 -12.08 -1.70 8.73
C HIS A 304 -11.46 -1.12 10.01
N PRO A 305 -10.16 -1.39 10.27
CA PRO A 305 -9.48 -0.78 11.41
C PRO A 305 -9.49 0.75 11.31
N ASN A 306 -9.68 1.43 12.44
CA ASN A 306 -9.51 2.88 12.54
C ASN A 306 -8.01 3.23 12.68
N ILE A 307 -7.67 4.50 12.96
CA ILE A 307 -6.26 4.92 13.10
C ILE A 307 -5.52 4.10 14.16
N ALA A 308 -6.15 3.84 15.32
CA ALA A 308 -5.56 3.02 16.38
C ALA A 308 -5.45 1.55 15.95
N GLY A 309 -6.48 0.99 15.32
CA GLY A 309 -6.46 -0.37 14.79
C GLY A 309 -5.39 -0.59 13.72
N MET A 310 -5.21 0.36 12.79
CA MET A 310 -4.14 0.30 11.78
C MET A 310 -2.75 0.43 12.41
N ALA A 311 -2.60 1.22 13.49
CA ALA A 311 -1.35 1.31 14.23
C ALA A 311 -1.03 -0.01 14.95
N THR A 312 -1.98 -0.56 15.70
CA THR A 312 -1.83 -1.86 16.38
C THR A 312 -1.51 -2.99 15.40
N TYR A 313 -2.20 -3.02 14.25
CA TYR A 313 -1.88 -3.95 13.17
C TYR A 313 -0.42 -3.78 12.76
N ALA A 314 -0.01 -2.58 12.37
CA ALA A 314 1.35 -2.34 11.89
C ALA A 314 2.43 -2.76 12.89
N ASP A 315 2.24 -2.42 14.18
CA ASP A 315 3.17 -2.74 15.25
C ASP A 315 3.35 -4.26 15.40
N HIS A 316 2.26 -5.02 15.37
CA HIS A 316 2.32 -6.48 15.45
C HIS A 316 2.87 -7.12 14.16
N LEU A 317 2.47 -6.60 12.98
CA LEU A 317 2.91 -7.14 11.70
C LEU A 317 4.41 -6.93 11.47
N ALA A 318 4.99 -5.84 11.99
CA ALA A 318 6.40 -5.51 11.80
C ALA A 318 7.35 -6.65 12.21
N ALA A 319 7.03 -7.38 13.29
CA ALA A 319 7.80 -8.52 13.76
C ALA A 319 7.85 -9.70 12.76
N TYR A 320 6.89 -9.78 11.84
CA TYR A 320 6.79 -10.83 10.83
C TYR A 320 7.47 -10.48 9.51
N LEU A 321 7.61 -9.18 9.22
CA LEU A 321 8.23 -8.68 7.97
C LEU A 321 9.76 -8.75 8.00
N GLU A 322 10.37 -8.76 9.19
CA GLU A 322 11.80 -9.02 9.34
C GLU A 322 12.12 -10.50 9.07
N PRO A 323 13.27 -10.81 8.44
CA PRO A 323 13.74 -12.19 8.38
C PRO A 323 13.91 -12.74 9.78
N GLU A 324 13.61 -14.02 9.98
CA GLU A 324 13.96 -14.69 11.23
C GLU A 324 15.48 -14.58 11.44
N LYS A 325 15.89 -14.12 12.62
CA LYS A 325 17.30 -14.14 13.00
C LYS A 325 17.73 -15.59 13.02
N LYS A 326 18.58 -15.99 12.07
CA LYS A 326 19.28 -17.27 12.15
C LYS A 326 20.10 -17.25 13.44
N CYS A 327 19.75 -18.09 14.40
CA CYS A 327 20.56 -18.35 15.58
C CYS A 327 21.84 -19.08 15.18
#